data_AF-A0A3C0DLM4-F1
#
_entry.id   AF-A0A3C0DLM4-F1
#
_cell.length_a   1.000
_cell.length_b   1.000
_cell.length_c   1.000
_cell.angle_alpha   90.00
_cell.angle_beta   90.00
_cell.angle_gamma   90.00
#
_symmetry.space_group_name_H-M   'P 1'
#
loop_
_entity.id
_entity.type
_entity.pdbx_description
1 polymer ?
#
loop_
_entity_poly.entity_id
_entity_poly.type
_entity_poly.pdbx_seq_one_letter_code
_entity_poly.pdbx_strand_id
1 'polypeptide(L)'
;PAGFRRLIYDEITIVQACDNLGKGIQSGIIGNDDYRIVCDVTKLICSLFANTPKTKASWGLVHADFLSGNLLIREGQLIPIDFSLSGWAYYLLDPAICLCNLKKHLRKAFIAGYGLQLTEERLYFIEALALYIILVAASRQINNIVWKSWFEKRFPVITGEFCQKLQRHVSFIYDI
;
A
#
# COMPACT_ATOMS: atom_id res chain seq x y z
N PRO A 1 20.31 -9.61 14.04
CA PRO A 1 21.05 -9.68 15.33
C PRO A 1 20.07 -9.84 16.48
N ALA A 2 20.53 -10.29 17.65
CA ALA A 2 19.68 -10.32 18.86
C ALA A 2 19.08 -8.93 19.10
N GLY A 3 17.77 -8.86 19.31
CA GLY A 3 17.06 -7.59 19.50
C GLY A 3 16.76 -6.78 18.23
N PHE A 4 17.00 -7.32 17.03
CA PHE A 4 16.60 -6.64 15.78
C PHE A 4 15.08 -6.46 15.73
N ARG A 5 14.63 -5.20 15.77
CA ARG A 5 13.22 -4.81 15.69
C ARG A 5 13.03 -3.84 14.53
N ARG A 6 11.93 -4.04 13.82
CA ARG A 6 11.45 -3.19 12.73
C ARG A 6 9.92 -3.13 12.80
N LEU A 7 9.33 -2.28 11.98
CA LEU A 7 7.89 -2.23 11.82
C LEU A 7 7.35 -3.60 11.39
N ILE A 8 6.11 -3.89 11.75
CA ILE A 8 5.37 -5.05 11.27
C ILE A 8 4.21 -4.50 10.46
N TYR A 9 3.98 -5.04 9.28
CA TYR A 9 2.95 -4.61 8.34
C TYR A 9 1.91 -5.71 8.17
N ASP A 10 1.08 -5.87 9.21
CA ASP A 10 0.11 -6.94 9.36
C ASP A 10 -1.34 -6.40 9.47
N GLU A 11 -2.27 -7.29 9.79
CA GLU A 11 -3.70 -7.01 9.99
C GLU A 11 -3.93 -6.00 11.11
N ILE A 12 -3.15 -6.08 12.20
CA ILE A 12 -3.22 -5.14 13.32
C ILE A 12 -2.91 -3.72 12.81
N THR A 13 -1.92 -3.60 11.95
CA THR A 13 -1.48 -2.32 11.39
C THR A 13 -2.57 -1.63 10.56
N ILE A 14 -3.31 -2.36 9.71
CA ILE A 14 -4.38 -1.76 8.92
C ILE A 14 -5.63 -1.45 9.76
N VAL A 15 -5.94 -2.27 10.76
CA VAL A 15 -7.04 -1.97 11.70
C VAL A 15 -6.73 -0.68 12.47
N GLN A 16 -5.52 -0.53 13.00
CA GLN A 16 -5.09 0.70 13.67
C GLN A 16 -5.10 1.90 12.73
N ALA A 17 -4.69 1.72 11.46
CA ALA A 17 -4.75 2.76 10.45
C ALA A 17 -6.19 3.21 10.20
N CYS A 18 -7.13 2.26 10.05
CA CYS A 18 -8.55 2.54 9.90
C CYS A 18 -9.09 3.33 11.11
N ASP A 19 -8.85 2.86 12.34
CA ASP A 19 -9.29 3.54 13.56
C ASP A 19 -8.75 4.97 13.64
N ASN A 20 -7.49 5.19 13.25
CA ASN A 20 -6.90 6.51 13.28
C ASN A 20 -7.45 7.44 12.19
N LEU A 21 -7.77 6.92 11.00
CA LEU A 21 -8.47 7.66 9.95
C LEU A 21 -9.88 8.07 10.40
N GLY A 22 -10.55 7.26 11.23
CA GLY A 22 -11.87 7.60 11.79
C GLY A 22 -11.88 8.89 12.63
N LYS A 23 -10.75 9.24 13.25
CA LYS A 23 -10.58 10.53 13.97
C LYS A 23 -10.66 11.73 13.02
N GLY A 24 -10.33 11.54 11.74
CA GLY A 24 -10.42 12.54 10.68
C GLY A 24 -11.85 12.99 10.34
N ILE A 25 -12.87 12.23 10.78
CA ILE A 25 -14.27 12.64 10.63
C ILE A 25 -14.57 13.86 11.51
N GLN A 26 -14.09 13.86 12.76
CA GLN A 26 -14.37 14.94 13.72
C GLN A 26 -13.76 16.28 13.29
N SER A 27 -12.62 16.24 12.61
CA SER A 27 -11.94 17.41 12.06
C SER A 27 -12.41 17.81 10.65
N GLY A 28 -13.37 17.07 10.07
CA GLY A 28 -13.89 17.31 8.73
C GLY A 28 -12.90 17.02 7.59
N ILE A 29 -11.80 16.33 7.88
CA ILE A 29 -10.77 15.98 6.88
C ILE A 29 -11.22 14.78 6.03
N ILE A 30 -12.01 13.88 6.63
CA ILE A 30 -12.55 12.68 5.98
C ILE A 30 -14.07 12.70 6.06
N GLY A 31 -14.75 12.45 4.93
CA GLY A 31 -16.20 12.30 4.89
C GLY A 31 -16.67 10.97 5.51
N ASN A 32 -17.91 10.94 6.01
CA ASN A 32 -18.48 9.71 6.59
C ASN A 32 -18.54 8.55 5.59
N ASP A 33 -18.89 8.82 4.33
CA ASP A 33 -18.92 7.79 3.28
C ASP A 33 -17.52 7.28 2.93
N ASP A 34 -16.53 8.16 2.84
CA ASP A 34 -15.13 7.78 2.63
C ASP A 34 -14.65 6.86 3.74
N TYR A 35 -14.94 7.21 5.00
CA TYR A 35 -14.57 6.38 6.13
C TYR A 35 -15.25 5.01 6.11
N ARG A 36 -16.54 4.94 5.75
CA ARG A 36 -17.26 3.67 5.61
C ARG A 36 -16.60 2.78 4.55
N ILE A 37 -16.23 3.35 3.40
CA ILE A 37 -15.52 2.62 2.34
C ILE A 37 -14.17 2.10 2.85
N VAL A 38 -13.42 2.91 3.60
CA VAL A 38 -12.15 2.50 4.23
C VAL A 38 -12.35 1.33 5.19
N CYS A 39 -13.41 1.36 6.01
CA CYS A 39 -13.74 0.26 6.92
C CYS A 39 -14.01 -1.04 6.17
N ASP A 40 -14.75 -0.97 5.05
CA ASP A 40 -15.10 -2.15 4.27
C ASP A 40 -13.89 -2.73 3.53
N VAL A 41 -13.02 -1.87 2.96
CA VAL A 41 -11.75 -2.30 2.37
C VAL A 41 -10.79 -2.84 3.42
N THR A 42 -10.77 -2.29 4.63
CA THR A 42 -9.96 -2.81 5.74
C THR A 42 -10.36 -4.25 6.07
N LYS A 43 -11.66 -4.54 6.19
CA LYS A 43 -12.16 -5.92 6.41
C LYS A 43 -11.74 -6.86 5.29
N LEU A 44 -11.83 -6.40 4.04
CA LEU A 44 -11.41 -7.17 2.86
C LEU A 44 -9.92 -7.51 2.90
N ILE A 45 -9.05 -6.52 3.18
CA ILE A 45 -7.60 -6.73 3.30
C ILE A 45 -7.27 -7.69 4.45
N CYS A 46 -7.92 -7.54 5.61
CA CYS A 46 -7.75 -8.46 6.73
C CYS A 46 -8.13 -9.91 6.34
N SER A 47 -9.23 -10.08 5.59
CA SER A 47 -9.63 -11.40 5.09
C SER A 47 -8.59 -11.99 4.13
N LEU A 48 -8.02 -11.16 3.24
CA LEU A 48 -6.94 -11.60 2.34
C LEU A 48 -5.70 -12.03 3.10
N PHE A 49 -5.29 -11.30 4.13
CA PHE A 49 -4.12 -11.66 4.93
C PHE A 49 -4.36 -12.96 5.71
N ALA A 50 -5.55 -13.13 6.29
CA ALA A 50 -5.93 -14.36 6.98
C ALA A 50 -5.89 -15.60 6.07
N ASN A 51 -6.23 -15.43 4.79
CA ASN A 51 -6.22 -16.49 3.78
C ASN A 51 -4.88 -16.64 3.04
N THR A 52 -3.89 -15.78 3.31
CA THR A 52 -2.59 -15.80 2.62
C THR A 52 -1.47 -16.19 3.60
N PRO A 53 -0.97 -17.44 3.57
CA PRO A 53 0.04 -17.88 4.52
C PRO A 53 1.32 -17.03 4.50
N LYS A 54 1.76 -16.61 5.70
CA LYS A 54 3.06 -15.97 5.93
C LYS A 54 4.12 -17.07 6.01
N THR A 55 4.77 -17.36 4.89
CA THR A 55 5.84 -18.35 4.77
C THR A 55 7.18 -17.67 4.56
N LYS A 56 8.28 -18.41 4.68
CA LYS A 56 9.62 -17.88 4.35
C LYS A 56 9.73 -17.35 2.91
N ALA A 57 8.90 -17.84 2.00
CA ALA A 57 8.88 -17.46 0.59
C ALA A 57 7.96 -16.26 0.29
N SER A 58 7.04 -15.92 1.20
CA SER A 58 6.04 -14.86 0.98
C SER A 58 6.18 -13.68 1.94
N TRP A 59 6.82 -13.88 3.11
CA TRP A 59 6.90 -12.90 4.19
C TRP A 59 8.33 -12.76 4.72
N GLY A 60 8.77 -11.52 4.90
CA GLY A 60 10.11 -11.21 5.41
C GLY A 60 10.35 -9.71 5.52
N LEU A 61 11.63 -9.33 5.62
CA LEU A 61 12.03 -7.93 5.69
C LEU A 61 11.92 -7.29 4.30
N VAL A 62 11.17 -6.19 4.22
CA VAL A 62 10.99 -5.37 3.01
C VAL A 62 11.43 -3.92 3.25
N HIS A 63 11.54 -3.15 2.17
CA HIS A 63 11.84 -1.72 2.25
C HIS A 63 10.64 -0.91 2.77
N ALA A 64 9.42 -1.26 2.33
CA ALA A 64 8.14 -0.61 2.64
C ALA A 64 8.04 0.88 2.26
N ASP A 65 8.97 1.35 1.44
CA ASP A 65 8.94 2.68 0.80
C ASP A 65 9.68 2.63 -0.55
N PHE A 66 9.47 1.52 -1.27
CA PHE A 66 10.19 1.20 -2.49
C PHE A 66 9.60 1.96 -3.68
N LEU A 67 9.88 3.26 -3.76
CA LEU A 67 9.43 4.16 -4.83
C LEU A 67 10.62 4.82 -5.53
N SER A 68 10.41 5.33 -6.76
CA SER A 68 11.50 5.86 -7.60
C SER A 68 12.32 6.99 -6.96
N GLY A 69 11.73 7.75 -6.03
CA GLY A 69 12.44 8.78 -5.26
C GLY A 69 13.48 8.23 -4.28
N ASN A 70 13.35 6.95 -3.90
CA ASN A 70 14.25 6.24 -2.98
C ASN A 70 15.18 5.26 -3.72
N LEU A 71 15.29 5.38 -5.05
CA LEU A 71 16.15 4.54 -5.88
C LEU A 71 17.17 5.42 -6.60
N LEU A 72 18.43 5.33 -6.19
CA LEU A 72 19.53 5.93 -6.91
C LEU A 72 19.94 5.03 -8.08
N ILE A 73 20.40 5.63 -9.17
CA ILE A 73 20.95 4.90 -10.31
C ILE A 73 22.44 5.21 -10.39
N ARG A 74 23.27 4.17 -10.34
CA ARG A 74 24.71 4.27 -10.56
C ARG A 74 25.16 3.11 -11.43
N GLU A 75 25.78 3.43 -12.58
CA GLU A 75 26.38 2.43 -13.48
C GLU A 75 25.36 1.33 -13.88
N GLY A 76 24.10 1.72 -14.10
CA GLY A 76 23.03 0.79 -14.46
C GLY A 76 22.45 -0.03 -13.29
N GLN A 77 22.94 0.15 -12.07
CA GLN A 77 22.43 -0.51 -10.86
C GLN A 77 21.49 0.41 -10.09
N LEU A 78 20.41 -0.18 -9.56
CA LEU A 78 19.51 0.46 -8.62
C LEU A 78 20.06 0.30 -7.19
N ILE A 79 20.22 1.42 -6.50
CA ILE A 79 20.70 1.48 -5.12
C ILE A 79 19.56 2.05 -4.26
N PRO A 80 18.86 1.22 -3.48
CA PRO A 80 17.81 1.68 -2.58
C PRO A 80 18.41 2.50 -1.43
N ILE A 81 17.70 3.55 -1.03
CA ILE A 81 18.02 4.41 0.11
C ILE A 81 16.77 4.61 0.98
N ASP A 82 16.96 5.14 2.19
CA ASP A 82 15.87 5.41 3.15
C ASP A 82 15.12 4.15 3.64
N PHE A 83 15.83 3.33 4.41
CA PHE A 83 15.28 2.15 5.08
C PHE A 83 14.56 2.47 6.40
N SER A 84 14.16 3.73 6.63
CA SER A 84 13.52 4.14 7.88
C SER A 84 12.19 3.43 8.11
N LEU A 85 11.45 3.13 7.03
CA LEU A 85 10.19 2.41 7.06
C LEU A 85 10.32 0.89 6.88
N SER A 86 11.54 0.36 6.72
CA SER A 86 11.74 -1.09 6.56
C SER A 86 11.09 -1.90 7.67
N GLY A 87 10.52 -3.03 7.31
CA GLY A 87 9.70 -3.83 8.22
C GLY A 87 9.33 -5.20 7.70
N TRP A 88 8.68 -5.97 8.56
CA TRP A 88 8.19 -7.31 8.26
C TRP A 88 6.86 -7.22 7.51
N ALA A 89 6.83 -7.68 6.27
CA ALA A 89 5.63 -7.66 5.42
C ALA A 89 5.67 -8.81 4.41
N TYR A 90 4.61 -8.91 3.60
CA TYR A 90 4.68 -9.71 2.38
C TYR A 90 5.71 -9.09 1.42
N TYR A 91 6.55 -9.91 0.78
CA TYR A 91 7.53 -9.42 -0.20
C TYR A 91 6.89 -8.70 -1.39
N LEU A 92 5.59 -8.92 -1.62
CA LEU A 92 4.81 -8.22 -2.64
C LEU A 92 4.47 -6.76 -2.27
N LEU A 93 4.76 -6.31 -1.05
CA LEU A 93 4.50 -4.92 -0.64
C LEU A 93 5.36 -3.93 -1.44
N ASP A 94 6.66 -4.19 -1.60
CA ASP A 94 7.56 -3.33 -2.37
C ASP A 94 7.17 -3.20 -3.85
N PRO A 95 6.88 -4.29 -4.60
CA PRO A 95 6.38 -4.15 -5.95
C PRO A 95 4.98 -3.53 -6.02
N ALA A 96 4.11 -3.70 -5.02
CA ALA A 96 2.83 -2.99 -4.95
C ALA A 96 3.02 -1.47 -4.85
N ILE A 97 3.93 -1.01 -4.00
CA ILE A 97 4.31 0.42 -3.87
C ILE A 97 4.84 0.94 -5.21
N CYS A 98 5.74 0.21 -5.86
CA CYS A 98 6.28 0.62 -7.15
C CYS A 98 5.19 0.70 -8.22
N LEU A 99 4.38 -0.35 -8.40
CA LEU A 99 3.38 -0.43 -9.46
C LEU A 99 2.30 0.65 -9.36
N CYS A 100 1.86 1.00 -8.15
CA CYS A 100 0.85 2.04 -7.96
C CYS A 100 1.40 3.45 -8.24
N ASN A 101 2.71 3.68 -8.04
CA ASN A 101 3.35 4.98 -8.28
C ASN A 101 3.97 5.14 -9.68
N LEU A 102 4.26 4.03 -10.38
CA LEU A 102 4.83 4.07 -11.72
C LEU A 102 3.83 4.58 -12.77
N LYS A 103 4.35 5.34 -13.73
CA LYS A 103 3.61 5.69 -14.95
C LYS A 103 3.19 4.41 -15.68
N LYS A 104 1.97 4.38 -16.23
CA LYS A 104 1.40 3.19 -16.89
C LYS A 104 2.35 2.50 -17.88
N HIS A 105 3.02 3.27 -18.74
CA HIS A 105 3.93 2.73 -19.76
C HIS A 105 5.19 2.04 -19.19
N LEU A 106 5.55 2.28 -17.92
CA LEU A 106 6.69 1.65 -17.25
C LEU A 106 6.32 0.36 -16.49
N ARG A 107 5.03 0.14 -16.20
CA ARG A 107 4.58 -1.01 -15.40
C ARG A 107 4.97 -2.34 -16.02
N LYS A 108 4.80 -2.49 -17.34
CA LYS A 108 5.19 -3.72 -18.07
C LYS A 108 6.69 -4.03 -17.92
N ALA A 109 7.55 -3.02 -18.05
CA ALA A 109 8.99 -3.18 -17.89
C ALA A 109 9.36 -3.54 -16.44
N PHE A 110 8.70 -2.92 -15.45
CA PHE A 110 8.92 -3.25 -14.04
C PHE A 110 8.51 -4.69 -13.71
N ILE A 111 7.34 -5.13 -14.17
CA ILE A 111 6.82 -6.50 -13.96
C ILE A 111 7.80 -7.53 -14.52
N ALA A 112 8.28 -7.30 -15.75
CA ALA A 112 9.27 -8.17 -16.39
C ALA A 112 10.61 -8.17 -15.62
N GLY A 113 11.13 -6.99 -15.25
CA GLY A 113 12.41 -6.87 -14.54
C GLY A 113 12.38 -7.45 -13.13
N TYR A 114 11.26 -7.38 -12.43
CA TYR A 114 11.08 -7.98 -11.11
C TYR A 114 10.82 -9.50 -11.21
N GLY A 115 10.47 -10.02 -12.39
CA GLY A 115 10.07 -11.43 -12.56
C GLY A 115 8.71 -11.75 -11.94
N LEU A 116 7.79 -10.77 -11.90
CA LEU A 116 6.43 -10.98 -11.38
C LEU A 116 5.58 -11.77 -12.38
N GLN A 117 5.17 -12.96 -11.97
CA GLN A 117 4.14 -13.73 -12.67
C GLN A 117 2.76 -13.29 -12.19
N LEU A 118 2.04 -12.53 -13.00
CA LEU A 118 0.76 -11.94 -12.63
C LEU A 118 -0.42 -12.81 -13.05
N THR A 119 -0.85 -13.67 -12.12
CA THR A 119 -2.20 -14.24 -12.13
C THR A 119 -3.19 -13.18 -11.63
N GLU A 120 -4.47 -13.38 -11.91
CA GLU A 120 -5.55 -12.50 -11.44
C GLU A 120 -5.53 -12.37 -9.90
N GLU A 121 -5.45 -13.50 -9.18
CA GLU A 121 -5.35 -13.51 -7.71
C GLU A 121 -4.13 -12.76 -7.19
N ARG A 122 -2.97 -12.92 -7.84
CA ARG A 122 -1.74 -12.23 -7.41
C ARG A 122 -1.82 -10.74 -7.67
N LEU A 123 -2.38 -10.34 -8.81
CA LEU A 123 -2.62 -8.94 -9.14
C LEU A 123 -3.58 -8.32 -8.11
N TYR A 124 -4.67 -8.99 -7.80
CA TYR A 124 -5.64 -8.57 -6.80
C TYR A 124 -4.98 -8.37 -5.42
N PHE A 125 -4.12 -9.30 -5.01
CA PHE A 125 -3.37 -9.19 -3.76
C PHE A 125 -2.35 -8.03 -3.77
N ILE A 126 -1.67 -7.79 -4.90
CA ILE A 126 -0.78 -6.62 -5.08
C ILE A 126 -1.56 -5.31 -4.95
N GLU A 127 -2.76 -5.24 -5.52
CA GLU A 127 -3.64 -4.07 -5.42
C GLU A 127 -4.15 -3.85 -3.99
N ALA A 128 -4.49 -4.93 -3.29
CA ALA A 128 -4.82 -4.87 -1.87
C ALA A 128 -3.64 -4.34 -1.03
N LEU A 129 -2.40 -4.79 -1.31
CA LEU A 129 -1.19 -4.29 -0.64
C LEU A 129 -0.89 -2.82 -0.97
N ALA A 130 -1.16 -2.38 -2.20
CA ALA A 130 -1.02 -0.98 -2.58
C ALA A 130 -2.01 -0.07 -1.81
N LEU A 131 -3.27 -0.50 -1.69
CA LEU A 131 -4.25 0.22 -0.89
C LEU A 131 -3.93 0.17 0.60
N TYR A 132 -3.52 -0.99 1.11
CA TYR A 132 -3.03 -1.16 2.48
C TYR A 132 -2.00 -0.10 2.85
N ILE A 133 -0.94 0.05 2.05
CA ILE A 133 0.14 0.98 2.41
C ILE A 133 -0.25 2.45 2.24
N ILE A 134 -1.11 2.77 1.26
CA ILE A 134 -1.67 4.11 1.09
C ILE A 134 -2.50 4.49 2.33
N LEU A 135 -3.36 3.60 2.81
CA LEU A 135 -4.19 3.84 4.00
C LEU A 135 -3.34 3.94 5.27
N VAL A 136 -2.32 3.10 5.43
CA VAL A 136 -1.37 3.20 6.55
C VAL A 136 -0.62 4.54 6.50
N ALA A 137 -0.12 4.95 5.34
CA ALA A 137 0.57 6.23 5.18
C ALA A 137 -0.36 7.42 5.46
N ALA A 138 -1.58 7.40 4.91
CA ALA A 138 -2.59 8.41 5.18
C ALA A 138 -2.90 8.49 6.69
N SER A 139 -3.09 7.35 7.35
CA SER A 139 -3.38 7.33 8.79
C SER A 139 -2.30 8.03 9.61
N ARG A 140 -1.02 7.94 9.21
CA ARG A 140 0.11 8.60 9.88
C ARG A 140 0.12 10.11 9.66
N GLN A 141 -0.49 10.60 8.58
CA GLN A 141 -0.50 12.00 8.18
C GLN A 141 -1.82 12.71 8.47
N ILE A 142 -2.83 12.03 9.03
CA ILE A 142 -4.20 12.58 9.19
C ILE A 142 -4.25 13.88 10.01
N ASN A 143 -3.34 14.05 10.98
CA ASN A 143 -3.25 15.25 11.81
C ASN A 143 -2.18 16.25 11.31
N ASN A 144 -1.56 15.98 10.17
CA ASN A 144 -0.51 16.85 9.61
C ASN A 144 -1.13 17.88 8.67
N ILE A 145 -1.09 19.16 9.05
CA ILE A 145 -1.67 20.26 8.28
C ILE A 145 -1.11 20.36 6.85
N VAL A 146 0.16 19.97 6.64
CA VAL A 146 0.79 19.95 5.30
C VAL A 146 0.06 19.01 4.35
N TRP A 147 -0.48 17.91 4.88
CA TRP A 147 -1.19 16.89 4.11
C TRP A 147 -2.66 17.17 3.90
N LYS A 148 -3.22 18.22 4.50
CA LYS A 148 -4.65 18.55 4.38
C LYS A 148 -5.10 18.66 2.92
N SER A 149 -4.32 19.35 2.08
CA SER A 149 -4.64 19.49 0.65
C SER A 149 -4.55 18.16 -0.12
N TRP A 150 -3.69 17.23 0.32
CA TRP A 150 -3.64 15.88 -0.24
C TRP A 150 -4.90 15.11 0.15
N PHE A 151 -5.35 15.19 1.41
CA PHE A 151 -6.60 14.55 1.83
C PHE A 151 -7.79 15.04 1.02
N GLU A 152 -7.98 16.36 0.94
CA GLU A 152 -9.11 16.98 0.21
C GLU A 152 -9.16 16.55 -1.27
N LYS A 153 -8.00 16.38 -1.92
CA LYS A 153 -7.93 16.13 -3.37
C LYS A 153 -7.78 14.66 -3.74
N ARG A 154 -7.10 13.87 -2.91
CA ARG A 154 -6.69 12.49 -3.23
C ARG A 154 -7.47 11.46 -2.45
N PHE A 155 -7.84 11.73 -1.21
CA PHE A 155 -8.55 10.74 -0.39
C PHE A 155 -9.90 10.33 -1.02
N PRO A 156 -10.74 11.26 -1.53
CA PRO A 156 -11.96 10.90 -2.25
C PRO A 156 -11.72 10.09 -3.53
N VAL A 157 -10.58 10.28 -4.20
CA VAL A 157 -10.22 9.47 -5.39
C VAL A 157 -9.80 8.06 -4.96
N ILE A 158 -9.06 7.94 -3.86
CA ILE A 158 -8.67 6.63 -3.32
C ILE A 158 -9.90 5.82 -2.94
N THR A 159 -10.85 6.43 -2.22
CA THR A 159 -12.10 5.76 -1.81
C THR A 159 -13.06 5.55 -2.98
N GLY A 160 -13.27 6.57 -3.82
CA GLY A 160 -14.21 6.55 -4.93
C GLY A 160 -13.79 5.65 -6.11
N GLU A 161 -12.49 5.55 -6.38
CA GLU A 161 -11.97 4.77 -7.51
C GLU A 161 -11.28 3.49 -7.04
N PHE A 162 -10.21 3.59 -6.26
CA PHE A 162 -9.35 2.44 -5.99
C PHE A 162 -9.99 1.44 -5.02
N CYS A 163 -10.53 1.92 -3.91
CA CYS A 163 -11.24 1.09 -2.93
C CYS A 163 -12.45 0.41 -3.57
N GLN A 164 -13.27 1.16 -4.32
CA GLN A 164 -14.44 0.60 -5.01
C GLN A 164 -14.04 -0.42 -6.09
N LYS A 165 -12.99 -0.16 -6.86
CA LYS A 165 -12.46 -1.11 -7.85
C LYS A 165 -12.00 -2.41 -7.19
N LEU A 166 -11.24 -2.32 -6.08
CA LEU A 166 -10.85 -3.49 -5.31
C LEU A 166 -12.08 -4.29 -4.83
N GLN A 167 -13.09 -3.62 -4.24
CA GLN A 167 -14.31 -4.31 -3.79
C GLN A 167 -15.05 -5.03 -4.92
N ARG A 168 -15.01 -4.48 -6.14
CA ARG A 168 -15.64 -5.06 -7.34
C ARG A 168 -14.76 -6.06 -8.08
N HIS A 169 -13.56 -6.38 -7.58
CA HIS A 169 -12.56 -7.20 -8.27
C HIS A 169 -12.20 -6.65 -9.66
N VAL A 170 -12.19 -5.33 -9.79
CA VAL A 170 -11.75 -4.62 -11.00
C VAL A 170 -10.35 -4.09 -10.74
N SER A 171 -9.42 -4.34 -11.65
CA SER A 171 -8.06 -3.85 -11.50
C SER A 171 -7.96 -2.34 -11.68
N PHE A 172 -7.06 -1.70 -10.94
CA PHE A 172 -6.68 -0.28 -11.12
C PHE A 172 -5.18 -0.10 -11.45
N ILE A 173 -4.36 -1.14 -11.29
CA ILE A 173 -2.97 -1.18 -11.75
C ILE A 173 -2.89 -1.59 -13.22
N TYR A 174 -3.82 -2.43 -13.69
CA TYR A 174 -3.80 -3.04 -15.02
C TYR A 174 -4.83 -2.49 -16.00
N ASP A 175 -5.46 -1.35 -15.71
CA ASP A 175 -6.23 -0.60 -16.72
C ASP A 175 -5.29 -0.17 -17.87
N ILE A 176 -5.15 -1.06 -18.86
CA ILE A 176 -4.51 -0.86 -20.18
C ILE A 176 -5.44 0.00 -21.03
#